data_AF-A0A699KD72-F1
#
_entry.id   AF-A0A699KD72-F1
#
_cell.length_a   1.000
_cell.length_b   1.000
_cell.length_c   1.000
_cell.angle_alpha   90.00
_cell.angle_beta   90.00
_cell.angle_gamma   90.00
#
_symmetry.space_group_name_H-M   'P 1'
#
loop_
_entity.id
_entity.type
_entity.pdbx_description
1 polymer ?
#
loop_
_entity_poly.entity_id
_entity_poly.type
_entity_poly.pdbx_seq_one_letter_code
_entity_poly.pdbx_strand_id
1 'polypeptide(L)'
;VLHIWPELSKDFWFRGVIDAGLGVARNIDNTDYTGMIERRVICGPCFLKLKLSMKWIAQGIFKITKGDIAAWAPKLPVQKAIIYFLSPNIAEEMHTGHLRSTLIGETLARVLEYSGVKVIRRFHEGDDLDFKVHAAGLAV
;
A
#
# COMPACT_ATOMS: atom_id res chain seq x y z
N VAL A 1 10.71 2.72 8.20
CA VAL A 1 11.13 1.90 9.36
C VAL A 1 9.97 1.89 10.33
N LEU A 2 9.43 0.71 10.69
CA LEU A 2 8.37 0.61 11.70
C LEU A 2 9.01 0.70 13.08
N HIS A 3 8.63 1.70 13.88
CA HIS A 3 9.12 1.91 15.23
C HIS A 3 8.05 1.51 16.25
N ILE A 4 8.01 0.21 16.59
CA ILE A 4 6.98 -0.41 17.43
C ILE A 4 7.40 -0.58 18.91
N TRP A 5 8.64 -0.21 19.25
CA TRP A 5 9.17 -0.37 20.60
C TRP A 5 8.33 0.30 21.71
N PRO A 6 7.77 1.51 21.53
CA PRO A 6 6.94 2.16 22.57
C PRO A 6 5.66 1.40 22.94
N GLU A 7 5.18 0.55 22.04
CA GLU A 7 4.03 -0.33 22.28
C GLU A 7 4.48 -1.58 23.02
N LEU A 8 5.52 -2.25 22.51
CA LEU A 8 6.07 -3.48 23.10
C LEU A 8 6.70 -3.28 24.47
N SER A 9 7.24 -2.09 24.76
CA SER A 9 7.84 -1.78 26.06
C SER A 9 6.82 -1.70 27.20
N LYS A 10 5.53 -1.60 26.88
CA LYS A 10 4.45 -1.61 27.88
C LYS A 10 4.15 -3.04 28.36
N ASP A 11 4.51 -4.04 27.57
CA ASP A 11 4.34 -5.44 27.91
C ASP A 11 5.54 -5.95 28.72
N PHE A 12 5.26 -6.71 29.78
CA PHE A 12 6.27 -7.29 30.68
C PHE A 12 6.98 -8.53 30.10
N TRP A 13 6.64 -8.94 28.87
CA TRP A 13 7.18 -10.15 28.25
C TRP A 13 8.62 -10.01 27.76
N PHE A 14 9.12 -8.78 27.57
CA PHE A 14 10.45 -8.55 27.01
C PHE A 14 11.35 -7.78 27.97
N ARG A 15 12.56 -8.30 28.18
CA ARG A 15 13.58 -7.68 29.07
C ARG A 15 14.40 -6.59 28.39
N GLY A 16 13.91 -6.06 27.26
CA GLY A 16 14.57 -5.03 26.47
C GLY A 16 14.42 -5.23 24.97
N VAL A 17 14.98 -4.28 24.23
CA VAL A 17 14.81 -4.14 22.78
C VAL A 17 15.35 -5.35 22.01
N ILE A 18 16.49 -5.87 22.44
CA ILE A 18 17.15 -7.03 21.81
C ILE A 18 16.33 -8.30 22.07
N ASP A 19 15.81 -8.45 23.28
CA ASP A 19 14.99 -9.60 23.68
C ASP A 19 13.66 -9.63 22.91
N ALA A 20 13.02 -8.48 22.72
CA ALA A 20 11.86 -8.35 21.83
C ALA A 20 12.20 -8.71 20.38
N GLY A 21 13.33 -8.22 19.85
CA GLY A 21 13.81 -8.59 18.52
C GLY A 21 14.02 -10.09 18.35
N LEU A 22 14.58 -10.75 19.38
CA LEU A 22 14.77 -12.21 19.41
C LEU A 22 13.43 -12.95 19.49
N GLY A 23 12.50 -12.47 20.32
CA GLY A 23 11.16 -13.02 20.45
C GLY A 23 10.40 -12.99 19.12
N VAL A 24 10.40 -11.84 18.44
CA VAL A 24 9.80 -11.70 17.10
C VAL A 24 10.51 -12.62 16.10
N ALA A 25 11.84 -12.64 16.08
CA ALA A 25 12.60 -13.47 15.16
C ALA A 25 12.30 -14.97 15.31
N ARG A 26 12.03 -15.45 16.53
CA ARG A 26 11.62 -16.84 16.81
C ARG A 26 10.17 -17.09 16.42
N ASN A 27 9.26 -16.18 16.73
CA ASN A 27 7.84 -16.35 16.46
C ASN A 27 7.50 -16.39 14.96
N ILE A 28 8.36 -15.84 14.09
CA ILE A 28 8.19 -15.96 12.64
C ILE A 28 8.11 -17.42 12.18
N ASP A 29 8.80 -18.37 12.85
CA ASP A 29 8.73 -19.80 12.50
C ASP A 29 7.35 -20.42 12.72
N ASN A 30 6.54 -19.80 13.59
CA ASN A 30 5.18 -20.23 13.89
C ASN A 30 4.15 -19.56 12.96
N THR A 31 4.60 -18.88 11.91
CA THR A 31 3.74 -18.18 10.95
C THR A 31 3.84 -18.82 9.57
N ASP A 32 2.86 -18.50 8.72
CA ASP A 32 2.84 -18.91 7.31
C ASP A 32 4.01 -18.33 6.49
N TYR A 33 4.77 -17.38 7.05
CA TYR A 33 5.90 -16.72 6.41
C TYR A 33 7.23 -17.47 6.53
N THR A 34 7.24 -18.64 7.17
CA THR A 34 8.46 -19.44 7.36
C THR A 34 9.16 -19.77 6.03
N GLY A 35 8.40 -20.11 4.99
CA GLY A 35 8.96 -20.36 3.65
C GLY A 35 9.46 -19.13 2.90
N MET A 36 9.04 -17.93 3.33
CA MET A 36 9.40 -16.64 2.70
C MET A 36 10.73 -16.10 3.22
N ILE A 37 11.08 -16.38 4.47
CA ILE A 37 12.23 -15.76 5.16
C ILE A 37 13.37 -16.78 5.29
N GLU A 38 14.51 -16.49 4.64
CA GLU A 38 15.71 -17.34 4.64
C GLU A 38 16.64 -17.03 5.83
N ARG A 39 16.82 -15.75 6.17
CA ARG A 39 17.73 -15.33 7.24
C ARG A 39 17.16 -14.19 8.05
N ARG A 40 17.45 -14.20 9.34
CA ARG A 40 17.03 -13.19 10.31
C ARG A 40 18.25 -12.72 11.07
N VAL A 41 18.48 -11.40 11.12
CA VAL A 41 19.63 -10.82 11.83
C VAL A 41 19.16 -9.63 12.63
N ILE A 42 19.47 -9.62 13.92
CA ILE A 42 19.28 -8.43 14.76
C ILE A 42 20.54 -7.57 14.63
N CYS A 43 20.36 -6.33 14.19
CA CYS A 43 21.44 -5.39 13.97
C CYS A 43 21.31 -4.21 14.94
N GLY A 44 22.39 -3.94 15.68
CA GLY A 44 22.49 -2.78 16.56
C GLY A 44 21.31 -2.66 17.53
N PRO A 45 20.92 -1.43 17.90
CA PRO A 45 19.75 -1.20 18.74
C PRO A 45 18.47 -1.30 17.89
N CYS A 46 17.72 -2.40 18.03
CA CYS A 46 16.34 -2.59 17.55
C CYS A 46 16.08 -2.96 16.07
N PHE A 47 17.06 -3.26 15.22
CA PHE A 47 16.74 -3.59 13.83
C PHE A 47 16.67 -5.09 13.58
N LEU A 48 15.50 -5.60 13.19
CA LEU A 48 15.37 -6.95 12.63
C LEU A 48 15.49 -6.89 11.11
N LYS A 49 16.61 -7.37 10.58
CA LYS A 49 16.82 -7.54 9.13
C LYS A 49 16.36 -8.94 8.72
N LEU A 50 15.50 -8.98 7.70
CA LEU A 50 14.99 -10.22 7.11
C LEU A 50 15.54 -10.35 5.69
N LYS A 51 16.18 -11.49 5.39
CA LYS A 51 16.54 -11.89 4.03
C LYS A 51 15.42 -12.77 3.50
N LEU A 52 14.84 -12.38 2.37
CA LEU A 52 13.86 -13.19 1.67
C LEU A 52 14.53 -14.39 1.00
N SER A 53 13.83 -15.52 0.98
CA SER A 53 14.26 -16.74 0.31
C SER A 53 14.24 -16.57 -1.20
N MET A 54 15.39 -16.83 -1.84
CA MET A 54 15.48 -16.82 -3.31
C MET A 54 14.52 -17.81 -3.96
N LYS A 55 14.28 -18.97 -3.32
CA LYS A 55 13.31 -19.96 -3.80
C LYS A 55 11.89 -19.40 -3.78
N TRP A 56 11.53 -18.70 -2.71
CA TRP A 56 10.21 -18.07 -2.59
C TRP A 56 10.02 -16.96 -3.62
N ILE A 57 11.03 -16.10 -3.82
CA ILE A 57 11.01 -15.04 -4.83
C ILE A 57 10.85 -15.62 -6.24
N ALA A 58 11.64 -16.64 -6.59
CA ALA A 58 11.57 -17.30 -7.89
C ALA A 58 10.20 -17.94 -8.14
N GLN A 59 9.61 -18.58 -7.13
CA GLN A 59 8.24 -19.10 -7.21
C GLN A 59 7.20 -17.99 -7.38
N GLY A 60 7.38 -16.86 -6.72
CA GLY A 60 6.53 -15.67 -6.89
C GLY A 60 6.58 -15.14 -8.32
N ILE A 61 7.78 -14.94 -8.87
CA ILE A 61 7.97 -14.50 -10.26
C ILE A 61 7.34 -15.50 -11.24
N PHE A 62 7.56 -16.81 -11.04
CA PHE A 62 6.98 -17.83 -11.91
C PHE A 62 5.45 -17.84 -11.89
N LYS A 63 4.84 -17.64 -10.72
CA LYS A 63 3.37 -17.50 -10.60
C LYS A 63 2.87 -16.26 -11.33
N ILE A 64 3.59 -15.15 -11.20
CA ILE A 64 3.30 -13.87 -11.87
C ILE A 64 3.35 -14.07 -13.40
N THR A 65 4.40 -14.69 -13.94
CA THR A 65 4.54 -14.93 -15.39
C THR A 65 3.49 -15.89 -15.97
N LYS A 66 2.97 -16.82 -15.17
CA LYS A 66 1.90 -17.75 -15.60
C LYS A 66 0.49 -17.17 -15.46
N GLY A 67 0.31 -16.17 -14.60
CA GLY A 67 -0.98 -15.54 -14.36
C GLY A 67 -1.29 -14.44 -15.38
N ASP A 68 -2.57 -14.09 -15.47
CA ASP A 68 -2.99 -12.86 -16.15
C ASP A 68 -2.50 -11.64 -15.33
N ILE A 69 -2.21 -10.53 -16.01
CA ILE A 69 -1.81 -9.27 -15.36
C ILE A 69 -2.87 -8.82 -14.36
N ALA A 70 -4.16 -9.03 -14.68
CA ALA A 70 -5.27 -8.75 -13.79
C ALA A 70 -5.20 -9.51 -12.44
N ALA A 71 -4.52 -10.65 -12.39
CA ALA A 71 -4.35 -11.43 -11.16
C ALA A 71 -3.30 -10.85 -10.20
N TRP A 72 -2.49 -9.88 -10.64
CA TRP A 72 -1.45 -9.27 -9.81
C TRP A 72 -1.97 -8.12 -8.95
N ALA A 73 -3.15 -7.60 -9.30
CA ALA A 73 -3.66 -6.42 -8.66
C ALA A 73 -3.97 -6.69 -7.17
N PRO A 74 -3.50 -5.80 -6.26
CA PRO A 74 -3.83 -5.95 -4.85
C PRO A 74 -5.33 -5.77 -4.66
N LYS A 75 -5.96 -6.71 -3.94
CA LYS A 75 -7.38 -6.58 -3.60
C LYS A 75 -7.51 -5.59 -2.46
N LEU A 76 -8.11 -4.44 -2.77
CA LEU A 76 -8.39 -3.43 -1.77
C LEU A 76 -9.74 -3.70 -1.11
N PRO A 77 -9.91 -3.38 0.19
CA PRO A 77 -11.19 -3.48 0.87
C PRO A 77 -12.21 -2.44 0.38
N VAL A 78 -11.76 -1.45 -0.40
CA VAL A 78 -12.60 -0.39 -0.97
C VAL A 78 -13.26 -0.89 -2.24
N GLN A 79 -14.59 -0.89 -2.29
CA GLN A 79 -15.34 -1.32 -3.47
C GLN A 79 -15.55 -0.19 -4.48
N LYS A 80 -15.61 1.06 -4.01
CA LYS A 80 -15.94 2.22 -4.83
C LYS A 80 -15.17 3.46 -4.39
N ALA A 81 -14.63 4.18 -5.36
CA ALA A 81 -13.93 5.44 -5.13
C ALA A 81 -14.48 6.53 -6.05
N ILE A 82 -14.63 7.74 -5.53
CA ILE A 82 -14.91 8.92 -6.34
C ILE A 82 -13.63 9.76 -6.34
N ILE A 83 -13.14 10.06 -7.55
CA ILE A 83 -11.95 10.89 -7.74
C ILE A 83 -12.39 12.18 -8.41
N TYR A 84 -12.13 13.28 -7.73
CA TYR A 84 -12.34 14.61 -8.25
C TYR A 84 -11.04 15.12 -8.86
N PHE A 85 -11.05 15.33 -10.17
CA PHE A 85 -9.94 15.94 -10.90
C PHE A 85 -10.48 16.70 -12.12
N LEU A 86 -9.71 17.70 -12.56
CA LEU A 86 -10.07 18.63 -13.64
C LEU A 86 -11.28 19.52 -13.29
N SER A 87 -11.05 20.84 -13.26
CA SER A 87 -12.07 21.89 -13.10
C SER A 87 -11.69 23.07 -14.02
N PRO A 88 -11.73 22.90 -15.35
CA PRO A 88 -11.54 24.02 -16.25
C PRO A 88 -12.74 24.94 -16.04
N ASN A 89 -12.49 26.18 -15.67
CA ASN A 89 -13.55 27.16 -15.60
C ASN A 89 -14.16 27.27 -16.99
N ILE A 90 -15.49 27.17 -17.14
CA ILE A 90 -16.17 27.17 -18.46
C ILE A 90 -15.87 28.48 -19.23
N ALA A 91 -15.46 29.53 -18.51
CA ALA A 91 -15.08 30.83 -19.04
C ALA A 91 -13.57 31.04 -19.25
N GLU A 92 -12.70 30.08 -18.90
CA GLU A 92 -11.24 30.21 -19.03
C GLU A 92 -10.62 29.16 -19.95
N GLU A 93 -9.53 29.54 -20.63
CA GLU A 93 -8.79 28.62 -21.49
C GLU A 93 -8.08 27.53 -20.67
N MET A 94 -8.09 26.30 -21.20
CA MET A 94 -7.38 25.19 -20.58
C MET A 94 -5.86 25.41 -20.66
N HIS A 95 -5.25 25.81 -19.55
CA HIS A 95 -3.80 25.98 -19.44
C HIS A 95 -3.10 24.81 -18.72
N THR A 96 -1.76 24.83 -18.70
CA THR A 96 -0.89 23.78 -18.14
C THR A 96 -1.10 23.50 -16.64
N GLY A 97 -1.78 24.39 -15.90
CA GLY A 97 -2.15 24.17 -14.50
C GLY A 97 -3.18 23.04 -14.33
N HIS A 98 -4.11 22.91 -15.27
CA HIS A 98 -5.12 21.84 -15.29
C HIS A 98 -4.55 20.47 -15.69
N LEU A 99 -3.42 20.45 -16.40
CA LEU A 99 -2.79 19.19 -16.84
C LEU A 99 -2.28 18.37 -15.66
N ARG A 100 -1.74 19.02 -14.62
CA ARG A 100 -1.19 18.31 -13.46
C ARG A 100 -2.28 17.53 -12.70
N SER A 101 -3.39 18.19 -12.38
CA SER A 101 -4.49 17.54 -11.65
C SER A 101 -5.15 16.45 -12.49
N THR A 102 -5.27 16.67 -13.81
CA THR A 102 -5.78 15.68 -14.75
C THR A 102 -4.91 14.42 -14.81
N LEU A 103 -3.58 14.59 -14.97
CA LEU A 103 -2.66 13.47 -15.07
C LEU A 103 -2.63 12.64 -13.77
N ILE A 104 -2.57 13.31 -12.62
CA ILE A 104 -2.56 12.64 -11.31
C ILE A 104 -3.88 11.92 -11.07
N GLY A 105 -5.02 12.58 -11.31
CA GLY A 105 -6.34 12.02 -11.12
C GLY A 105 -6.60 10.80 -11.99
N GLU A 106 -6.24 10.88 -13.27
CA GLU A 106 -6.39 9.77 -14.21
C GLU A 106 -5.45 8.61 -13.89
N THR A 107 -4.21 8.90 -13.48
CA THR A 107 -3.27 7.85 -13.05
C THR A 107 -3.81 7.11 -11.82
N LEU A 108 -4.34 7.83 -10.83
CA LEU A 108 -4.93 7.18 -9.65
C LEU A 108 -6.17 6.37 -10.01
N ALA A 109 -7.04 6.90 -10.87
CA ALA A 109 -8.23 6.20 -11.34
C ALA A 109 -7.87 4.83 -11.92
N ARG A 110 -6.87 4.77 -12.80
CA ARG A 110 -6.40 3.53 -13.41
C ARG A 110 -5.82 2.55 -12.40
N VAL A 111 -5.05 3.03 -11.42
CA VAL A 111 -4.47 2.17 -10.37
C VAL A 111 -5.56 1.54 -9.50
N LEU A 112 -6.60 2.33 -9.15
CA LEU A 112 -7.74 1.85 -8.37
C LEU A 112 -8.61 0.88 -9.18
N GLU A 113 -8.89 1.18 -10.44
CA GLU A 113 -9.64 0.28 -11.35
C GLU A 113 -8.90 -1.04 -11.56
N TYR A 114 -7.59 -0.99 -11.74
CA TYR A 114 -6.75 -2.19 -11.83
C TYR A 114 -6.87 -3.05 -10.58
N SER A 115 -6.98 -2.42 -9.40
CA SER A 115 -7.21 -3.08 -8.10
C SER A 115 -8.65 -3.56 -7.88
N GLY A 116 -9.52 -3.48 -8.91
CA GLY A 116 -10.92 -3.93 -8.86
C GLY A 116 -11.89 -2.93 -8.23
N VAL A 117 -11.46 -1.70 -7.94
CA VAL A 117 -12.30 -0.66 -7.35
C VAL A 117 -13.15 -0.01 -8.44
N LYS A 118 -14.46 0.14 -8.21
CA LYS A 118 -15.33 0.91 -9.11
C LYS A 118 -15.03 2.41 -8.94
N VAL A 119 -14.35 3.00 -9.92
CA VAL A 119 -14.01 4.42 -9.89
C VAL A 119 -15.07 5.27 -10.60
N ILE A 120 -15.50 6.35 -9.95
CA ILE A 120 -16.27 7.43 -10.56
C ILE A 120 -15.36 8.65 -10.69
N ARG A 121 -15.09 9.05 -11.92
CA ARG A 121 -14.37 10.28 -12.24
C ARG A 121 -15.38 11.43 -12.21
N ARG A 122 -15.10 12.48 -11.44
CA ARG A 122 -15.94 13.68 -11.39
C ARG A 122 -15.09 14.92 -11.64
N PHE A 123 -15.62 15.79 -12.47
CA PHE A 123 -15.14 17.15 -12.62
C PHE A 123 -15.76 17.98 -11.50
N HIS A 124 -14.95 18.78 -10.82
CA HIS A 124 -15.49 19.79 -9.91
C HIS A 124 -15.76 21.04 -10.76
N GLU A 125 -16.88 21.71 -10.55
CA GLU A 125 -17.15 23.04 -11.09
C GLU A 125 -17.11 23.98 -9.90
N GLY A 126 -15.93 24.55 -9.60
CA GLY A 126 -15.76 25.40 -8.43
C GLY A 126 -14.29 25.74 -8.19
N ASP A 127 -14.03 27.02 -7.98
CA ASP A 127 -12.71 27.57 -7.69
C ASP A 127 -12.11 26.95 -6.42
N ASP A 128 -10.78 26.81 -6.44
CA ASP A 128 -9.91 26.22 -5.43
C ASP A 128 -9.75 24.68 -5.49
N LEU A 129 -8.80 24.33 -6.37
CA LEU A 129 -8.09 23.06 -6.45
C LEU A 129 -7.68 22.54 -5.06
N ASP A 130 -8.32 21.44 -4.65
CA ASP A 130 -7.59 20.38 -3.98
C ASP A 130 -8.16 19.02 -4.39
N PHE A 131 -7.25 18.18 -4.89
CA PHE A 131 -7.52 16.81 -5.27
C PHE A 131 -8.16 16.05 -4.11
N LYS A 132 -9.34 15.47 -4.33
CA LYS A 132 -10.07 14.70 -3.32
C LYS A 132 -10.41 13.30 -3.81
N VAL A 133 -10.05 12.32 -2.98
CA VAL A 133 -10.43 10.91 -3.14
C VAL A 133 -11.39 10.59 -2.01
N HIS A 134 -12.63 10.25 -2.36
CA HIS A 134 -13.61 9.77 -1.41
C HIS A 134 -13.79 8.27 -1.59
N ALA A 135 -13.42 7.49 -0.57
CA ALA A 135 -13.77 6.08 -0.47
C ALA A 135 -15.25 6.00 -0.09
N ALA A 136 -16.08 5.49 -1.01
CA ALA A 136 -17.48 5.26 -0.71
C ALA A 136 -17.59 3.84 -0.11
N GLY A 137 -17.58 3.77 1.22
CA GLY A 137 -18.00 2.56 1.92
C GLY A 137 -19.50 2.37 1.68
N LEU A 138 -19.87 1.29 0.99
CA LEU A 138 -21.22 0.76 1.14
C LEU A 138 -21.29 0.22 2.56
N ALA A 139 -21.89 1.00 3.47
CA ALA A 139 -22.56 0.40 4.60
C ALA A 139 -23.63 -0.53 4.01
N VAL A 140 -23.36 -1.82 4.06
CA VAL A 140 -24.38 -2.86 3.98
C VAL A 140 -24.58 -3.36 5.39
#